data_AF-K1W7H1-F1
#
_entry.id   AF-K1W7H1-F1
#
_cell.length_a   1.000
_cell.length_b   1.000
_cell.length_c   1.000
_cell.angle_alpha   90.00
_cell.angle_beta   90.00
_cell.angle_gamma   90.00
#
_symmetry.space_group_name_H-M   'P 1'
#
loop_
_entity.id
_entity.type
_entity.pdbx_description
1 polymer ?
#
loop_
_entity_poly.entity_id
_entity_poly.type
_entity_poly.pdbx_seq_one_letter_code
_entity_poly.pdbx_strand_id
1 'polypeptide(L)'
;MRLTSVRRAAPRANLTGFDPKAYAAAAGKPKNDPWARAEAWRYSGPFTRANRFKGSFPGLGIATVAFAAYCGYEHFFLSDDHGHGEGHGEGHH
;
A
#
# COMPACT_ATOMS: atom_id res chain seq x y z
N MET A 1 -18.78 7.98 -32.71
CA MET A 1 -18.59 7.21 -31.48
C MET A 1 -19.84 7.32 -30.61
N ARG A 2 -20.60 6.23 -30.39
CA ARG A 2 -21.81 6.24 -29.54
C ARG A 2 -21.42 5.97 -28.09
N LEU A 3 -21.61 6.95 -27.21
CA LEU A 3 -21.53 6.76 -25.76
C LEU A 3 -22.78 5.99 -25.31
N THR A 4 -22.59 4.71 -24.98
CA THR A 4 -23.61 3.89 -24.34
C THR A 4 -23.76 4.35 -22.89
N SER A 5 -24.82 5.11 -22.63
CA SER A 5 -25.23 5.49 -21.27
C SER A 5 -25.68 4.24 -20.51
N VAL A 6 -24.90 3.84 -19.49
CA VAL A 6 -25.28 2.77 -18.57
C VAL A 6 -26.45 3.28 -17.72
N ARG A 7 -27.67 2.86 -18.05
CA ARG A 7 -28.85 3.06 -17.20
C ARG A 7 -28.66 2.24 -15.92
N ARG A 8 -28.25 2.88 -14.83
CA ARG A 8 -28.28 2.24 -13.50
C ARG A 8 -29.73 1.91 -13.16
N ALA A 9 -29.99 0.67 -12.78
CA ALA A 9 -31.30 0.23 -12.33
C ALA A 9 -31.78 1.10 -11.16
N ALA A 10 -33.07 1.46 -11.15
CA ALA A 10 -33.67 2.20 -10.07
C ALA A 10 -33.47 1.44 -8.73
N PRO A 11 -33.17 2.13 -7.62
CA PRO A 11 -33.00 1.47 -6.33
C PRO A 11 -34.28 0.70 -5.99
N ARG A 12 -34.16 -0.60 -5.74
CA ARG A 12 -35.30 -1.42 -5.32
C ARG A 12 -35.74 -0.97 -3.93
N ALA A 13 -37.04 -0.87 -3.70
CA ALA A 13 -37.58 -0.60 -2.37
C ALA A 13 -37.10 -1.68 -1.39
N ASN A 14 -36.50 -1.25 -0.27
CA ASN A 14 -35.92 -2.16 0.70
C ASN A 14 -37.03 -2.79 1.53
N LEU A 15 -37.31 -4.08 1.29
CA LEU A 15 -38.42 -4.83 1.90
C LEU A 15 -38.30 -4.92 3.43
N THR A 16 -37.09 -4.85 3.95
CA THR A 16 -36.78 -4.96 5.39
C THR A 16 -36.79 -3.62 6.11
N GLY A 17 -36.93 -2.50 5.39
CA GLY A 17 -36.81 -1.14 5.96
C GLY A 17 -35.39 -0.79 6.45
N PHE A 18 -34.43 -1.71 6.34
CA PHE A 18 -33.04 -1.46 6.71
C PHE A 18 -32.36 -0.60 5.64
N ASP A 19 -31.92 0.62 5.97
CA ASP A 19 -31.14 1.46 5.08
C ASP A 19 -29.63 1.37 5.41
N PRO A 20 -28.81 0.74 4.56
CA PRO A 20 -27.37 0.64 4.77
C PRO A 20 -26.67 2.00 4.84
N LYS A 21 -27.16 3.02 4.13
CA LYS A 21 -26.55 4.35 4.11
C LYS A 21 -26.82 5.10 5.41
N ALA A 22 -28.05 5.04 5.90
CA ALA A 22 -28.41 5.59 7.21
C ALA A 22 -27.63 4.90 8.34
N TYR A 23 -27.49 3.57 8.29
CA TYR A 23 -26.66 2.83 9.24
C TYR A 23 -25.20 3.27 9.18
N ALA A 24 -24.59 3.36 8.00
CA ALA A 24 -23.20 3.79 7.86
C ALA A 24 -22.97 5.22 8.38
N ALA A 25 -23.93 6.14 8.17
CA ALA A 25 -23.88 7.49 8.73
C ALA A 25 -23.97 7.49 10.27
N ALA A 26 -24.72 6.55 10.85
CA ALA A 26 -24.89 6.42 12.29
C ALA A 26 -23.78 5.58 12.98
N ALA A 27 -23.05 4.74 12.24
CA ALA A 27 -22.05 3.80 12.77
C ALA A 27 -20.72 4.46 13.21
N GLY A 28 -20.65 5.80 13.23
CA GLY A 28 -19.49 6.54 13.70
C GLY A 28 -19.26 6.42 15.21
N LYS A 29 -18.05 6.78 15.65
CA LYS A 29 -17.73 6.80 17.09
C LYS A 29 -18.55 7.90 17.79
N PRO A 30 -19.36 7.59 18.80
CA PRO A 30 -20.13 8.61 19.50
C PRO A 30 -19.20 9.59 20.22
N LYS A 31 -19.59 10.87 20.26
CA LYS A 31 -18.78 11.96 20.82
C LYS A 31 -18.39 11.71 22.29
N ASN A 32 -19.30 11.14 23.08
CA ASN A 32 -19.12 10.82 24.50
C ASN A 32 -19.37 9.33 24.75
N ASP A 33 -18.39 8.50 24.36
CA ASP A 33 -18.43 7.08 24.63
C ASP A 33 -18.00 6.80 26.10
N PRO A 34 -18.88 6.24 26.96
CA PRO A 34 -18.55 5.95 28.35
C PRO A 34 -17.48 4.86 28.50
N TRP A 35 -17.28 4.03 27.47
CA TRP A 35 -16.30 2.95 27.45
C TRP A 35 -14.97 3.37 26.84
N ALA A 36 -14.82 4.61 26.36
CA ALA A 36 -13.62 5.07 25.66
C ALA A 36 -12.34 4.81 26.47
N ARG A 37 -12.38 4.98 27.80
CA ARG A 37 -11.24 4.71 28.68
C ARG A 37 -10.95 3.22 28.81
N ALA A 38 -11.99 2.39 28.87
CA ALA A 38 -11.86 0.94 28.94
C ALA A 38 -11.35 0.34 27.62
N GLU A 39 -11.64 0.97 26.48
CA GLU A 39 -11.19 0.55 25.16
C GLU A 39 -9.82 1.13 24.76
N ALA A 40 -9.32 2.13 25.49
CA ALA A 40 -8.10 2.87 25.14
C ALA A 40 -6.85 1.96 25.03
N TRP A 41 -6.75 0.92 25.87
CA TRP A 41 -5.60 0.01 25.88
C TRP A 41 -5.39 -0.68 24.53
N ARG A 42 -6.47 -0.98 23.78
CA ARG A 42 -6.44 -1.69 22.48
C ARG A 42 -5.73 -0.92 21.37
N TYR A 43 -5.63 0.40 21.52
CA TYR A 43 -5.12 1.30 20.48
C TYR A 43 -3.96 2.17 20.98
N SER A 44 -3.48 1.92 22.20
CA SER A 44 -2.39 2.65 22.84
C SER A 44 -1.12 1.78 22.96
N GLY A 45 0.02 2.43 23.26
CA GLY A 45 1.30 1.75 23.45
C GLY A 45 1.76 0.92 22.23
N PRO A 46 2.02 -0.40 22.39
CA PRO A 46 2.49 -1.25 21.30
C PRO A 46 1.45 -1.45 20.18
N PHE A 47 0.17 -1.19 20.45
CA PHE A 47 -0.92 -1.47 19.49
C PHE A 47 -1.39 -0.26 18.68
N THR A 48 -0.65 0.84 18.71
CA THR A 48 -0.92 2.02 17.87
C THR A 48 -0.82 1.67 16.38
N ARG A 49 -1.49 2.43 15.51
CA ARG A 49 -1.43 2.21 14.05
C ARG A 49 0.01 2.18 13.53
N ALA A 50 0.84 3.11 13.99
CA ALA A 50 2.26 3.18 13.58
C ALA A 50 3.04 1.94 14.04
N ASN A 51 2.88 1.50 15.28
CA ASN A 51 3.62 0.35 15.80
C ASN A 51 3.24 -0.97 15.10
N ARG A 52 2.00 -1.11 14.62
CA ARG A 52 1.59 -2.26 13.80
C ARG A 52 2.37 -2.35 12.48
N PHE A 53 2.75 -1.21 11.89
CA PHE A 53 3.50 -1.17 10.63
C PHE A 53 5.02 -1.16 10.80
N LYS A 54 5.53 -0.89 12.01
CA LYS A 54 6.97 -0.84 12.28
C LYS A 54 7.70 -2.15 11.94
N GLY A 55 6.99 -3.27 12.00
CA GLY A 55 7.50 -4.60 11.65
C GLY A 55 7.13 -5.10 10.25
N SER A 56 6.55 -4.26 9.38
CA SER A 56 6.08 -4.74 8.06
C SER A 56 7.21 -5.10 7.10
N PHE A 57 8.41 -4.55 7.27
CA PHE A 57 9.58 -4.83 6.43
C PHE A 57 10.82 -5.10 7.27
N PRO A 58 10.88 -6.24 7.98
CA PRO A 58 12.06 -6.59 8.75
C PRO A 58 13.24 -6.80 7.79
N GLY A 59 14.37 -6.16 8.09
CA GLY A 59 15.59 -6.34 7.31
C GLY A 59 15.71 -5.49 6.04
N LEU A 60 14.70 -4.70 5.66
CA LEU A 60 14.78 -3.82 4.48
C LEU A 60 15.99 -2.88 4.55
N GLY A 61 16.26 -2.28 5.70
CA GLY A 61 17.43 -1.42 5.87
C GLY A 61 18.76 -2.14 5.63
N ILE A 62 18.91 -3.36 6.16
CA ILE A 62 20.13 -4.17 5.97
C ILE A 62 20.26 -4.57 4.49
N ALA A 63 19.17 -5.01 3.87
CA ALA A 63 19.15 -5.38 2.47
C ALA A 63 19.52 -4.20 1.56
N THR A 64 18.96 -3.01 1.81
CA THR A 64 19.29 -1.80 1.04
C THR A 64 20.76 -1.43 1.19
N VAL A 65 21.32 -1.50 2.40
CA VAL A 65 22.75 -1.21 2.63
C VAL A 65 23.64 -2.24 1.92
N ALA A 66 23.34 -3.53 2.05
CA ALA A 66 24.10 -4.58 1.40
C ALA A 66 24.04 -4.47 -0.14
N PHE A 67 22.85 -4.18 -0.67
CA PHE A 67 22.64 -3.96 -2.10
C PHE A 67 23.44 -2.75 -2.60
N ALA A 68 23.39 -1.62 -1.90
CA ALA A 68 24.14 -0.43 -2.27
C ALA A 68 25.67 -0.68 -2.21
N ALA A 69 26.15 -1.40 -1.19
CA ALA A 69 27.54 -1.79 -1.08
C ALA A 69 27.98 -2.69 -2.25
N TYR A 70 27.13 -3.65 -2.64
CA TYR A 70 27.38 -4.51 -3.79
C TYR A 70 27.42 -3.71 -5.11
N CYS A 71 26.45 -2.82 -5.36
CA CYS A 71 26.46 -1.97 -6.55
C CYS A 71 27.68 -1.06 -6.60
N GLY A 72 28.09 -0.49 -5.47
CA GLY A 72 29.32 0.30 -5.38
C GLY A 72 30.56 -0.54 -5.67
N TYR A 73 30.62 -1.75 -5.11
CA TYR A 73 31.71 -2.68 -5.40
C TYR A 73 31.78 -3.06 -6.87
N GLU A 74 30.65 -3.37 -7.49
CA GLU A 74 30.56 -3.67 -8.92
C GLU A 74 31.02 -2.48 -9.78
N HIS A 75 30.55 -1.27 -9.43
CA HIS A 75 30.87 -0.05 -10.16
C HIS A 75 32.34 0.36 -10.07
N PHE A 76 32.99 0.20 -8.91
CA PHE A 76 34.37 0.66 -8.71
C PHE A 76 35.44 -0.42 -8.90
N PHE A 77 35.10 -1.70 -8.71
CA PHE A 77 36.11 -2.78 -8.69
C PHE A 77 35.89 -3.86 -9.75
N LEU A 78 34.67 -4.08 -10.24
CA LEU A 78 34.40 -5.06 -11.33
C LEU A 78 34.26 -4.41 -12.70
N SER A 79 34.00 -3.10 -12.76
CA SER A 79 33.77 -2.39 -14.03
C SER A 79 35.04 -2.07 -14.83
N ASP A 80 36.24 -2.41 -14.32
CA ASP A 80 37.52 -1.98 -14.90
C ASP A 80 38.31 -3.10 -15.62
N ASP A 81 37.76 -4.32 -15.79
CA ASP A 81 38.52 -5.43 -16.40
C ASP A 81 37.77 -6.33 -17.42
N HIS A 82 36.62 -5.89 -17.95
CA HIS A 82 36.00 -6.52 -19.14
C HIS A 82 35.53 -5.45 -20.15
N GLY A 83 36.49 -4.92 -20.90
CA GLY A 83 36.21 -4.42 -22.24
C GLY A 83 35.70 -5.57 -23.11
N HIS A 84 34.48 -5.45 -23.62
CA HIS A 84 34.03 -5.78 -24.99
C HIS A 84 32.50 -5.63 -25.06
N GLY A 85 32.07 -4.37 -25.20
CA GLY A 85 30.76 -4.01 -25.76
C GLY A 85 30.97 -3.19 -27.02
N GLU A 86 31.63 -3.79 -28.03
CA GLU A 86 31.62 -3.26 -29.39
C GLU A 86 30.17 -3.19 -29.87
N GLY A 87 29.79 -2.05 -30.43
CA GLY A 87 28.47 -1.83 -30.97
C GLY A 87 28.21 -2.71 -32.20
N HIS A 88 26.99 -3.24 -32.29
CA HIS A 88 26.40 -3.64 -33.56
C HIS A 88 24.89 -3.40 -33.52
N GLY A 89 24.50 -2.22 -33.99
CA GLY A 89 23.13 -1.87 -34.32
C GLY A 89 23.07 -1.31 -35.75
N GLU A 90 23.35 -2.14 -36.76
CA GLU A 90 22.91 -1.91 -38.15
C GLU A 90 23.10 -3.17 -39.03
N GLY A 91 22.01 -3.65 -39.65
CA GLY A 91 22.04 -4.37 -40.95
C GLY A 91 21.95 -5.91 -40.99
N HIS A 92 20.92 -6.37 -41.74
CA HIS A 92 20.78 -7.66 -42.46
C HIS A 92 20.46 -8.97 -41.71
N HIS A 93 19.19 -9.40 -41.74
CA HIS A 93 18.63 -10.48 -42.59
C HIS A 93 17.13 -10.66 -42.33
#